data_AF-A0A818IPX0-F1
#
_entry.id   AF-A0A818IPX0-F1
#
_cell.length_a   1.000
_cell.length_b   1.000
_cell.length_c   1.000
_cell.angle_alpha   90.00
_cell.angle_beta   90.00
_cell.angle_gamma   90.00
#
_symmetry.space_group_name_H-M   'P 1'
#
loop_
_entity.id
_entity.type
_entity.pdbx_description
1 polymer ?
#
loop_
_entity_poly.entity_id
_entity_poly.type
_entity_poly.pdbx_seq_one_letter_code
_entity_poly.pdbx_strand_id
1 'polypeptide(L)'
;MSCDIDGVLEFLLYVGQAKRTFRTGWVLHGVEKVESVADHMYRMAVMSLLLPTVAEESKVRCMKLALVHDLAESVVGDLTEFDGIPKSEKHRRESEAMLYLTSLLPADVGREIFSLFNEYADQKTNEATLVKDLDIFDMLLQAHEYEKLQCDNGFLEDFFKSSSDKIKTDIVQKWLKQLIECRSSGKQYKLPSDSNLNTMLKHVLYDEQGTFLYKFPSSELREKSNRFISNKTKDNNSLLTTDTNELLTNLVKGIKHQHH
;
A
#
# COMPACT_ATOMS: atom_id res chain seq x y z
N MET A 1 -7.11 -32.74 0.51
CA MET A 1 -6.17 -31.77 -0.11
C MET A 1 -5.69 -30.87 1.01
N SER A 2 -4.44 -31.04 1.44
CA SER A 2 -3.83 -30.12 2.41
C SER A 2 -3.80 -28.73 1.79
N CYS A 3 -4.21 -27.72 2.55
CA CYS A 3 -3.85 -26.33 2.27
C CYS A 3 -2.33 -26.30 2.16
N ASP A 4 -1.81 -26.16 0.95
CA ASP A 4 -0.37 -26.12 0.76
C ASP A 4 0.10 -24.75 1.24
N ILE A 5 0.60 -24.71 2.47
CA ILE A 5 1.11 -23.51 3.14
C ILE A 5 2.14 -22.79 2.24
N ASP A 6 2.83 -23.55 1.39
CA ASP A 6 3.86 -23.06 0.48
C ASP A 6 3.27 -22.17 -0.62
N GLY A 7 2.10 -22.51 -1.18
CA GLY A 7 1.46 -21.72 -2.24
C GLY A 7 0.94 -20.36 -1.77
N VAL A 8 0.35 -20.30 -0.56
CA VAL A 8 -0.09 -19.03 0.04
C VAL A 8 1.11 -18.14 0.36
N LEU A 9 2.20 -18.71 0.88
CA LEU A 9 3.41 -17.94 1.14
C LEU A 9 3.99 -17.36 -0.15
N GLU A 10 4.07 -18.15 -1.22
CA GLU A 10 4.56 -17.68 -2.53
C GLU A 10 3.69 -16.54 -3.07
N PHE A 11 2.35 -16.70 -3.05
CA PHE A 11 1.43 -15.64 -3.42
C PHE A 11 1.67 -14.35 -2.61
N LEU A 12 1.86 -14.46 -1.29
CA LEU A 12 2.14 -13.31 -0.43
C LEU A 12 3.50 -12.66 -0.73
N LEU A 13 4.49 -13.41 -1.19
CA LEU A 13 5.77 -12.85 -1.65
C LEU A 13 5.58 -11.98 -2.89
N TYR A 14 4.71 -12.40 -3.84
CA TYR A 14 4.32 -11.59 -4.99
C TYR A 14 3.52 -10.36 -4.57
N VAL A 15 2.49 -10.50 -3.73
CA VAL A 15 1.77 -9.33 -3.15
C VAL A 15 2.78 -8.36 -2.50
N GLY A 16 3.81 -8.89 -1.84
CA GLY A 16 4.89 -8.10 -1.26
C GLY A 16 5.75 -7.32 -2.26
N GLN A 17 5.80 -7.72 -3.54
CA GLN A 17 6.47 -6.96 -4.61
C GLN A 17 5.73 -5.68 -4.96
N ALA A 18 4.40 -5.62 -4.80
CA ALA A 18 3.64 -4.39 -5.05
C ALA A 18 4.08 -3.21 -4.15
N LYS A 19 4.76 -3.49 -3.02
CA LYS A 19 5.38 -2.48 -2.14
C LYS A 19 6.68 -1.87 -2.70
N ARG A 20 7.20 -2.45 -3.79
CA ARG A 20 8.45 -2.06 -4.47
C ARG A 20 8.23 -1.79 -5.96
N THR A 21 7.04 -2.07 -6.49
CA THR A 21 6.58 -1.54 -7.77
C THR A 21 6.12 -0.10 -7.54
N PHE A 22 6.91 0.87 -7.98
CA PHE A 22 6.55 2.28 -7.91
C PHE A 22 5.60 2.65 -9.05
N ARG A 23 4.67 3.58 -8.80
CA ARG A 23 3.76 4.08 -9.84
C ARG A 23 4.55 4.85 -10.90
N THR A 24 4.70 4.25 -12.07
CA THR A 24 5.57 4.67 -13.18
C THR A 24 5.21 6.07 -13.68
N GLY A 25 3.93 6.44 -13.67
CA GLY A 25 3.47 7.78 -14.02
C GLY A 25 4.22 8.88 -13.25
N TRP A 26 4.40 8.72 -11.94
CA TRP A 26 5.12 9.70 -11.11
C TRP A 26 6.63 9.67 -11.35
N VAL A 27 7.21 8.49 -11.55
CA VAL A 27 8.64 8.32 -11.86
C VAL A 27 9.00 9.08 -13.13
N LEU A 28 8.19 8.95 -14.18
CA LEU A 28 8.40 9.62 -15.46
C LEU A 28 8.25 11.16 -15.36
N HIS A 29 7.50 11.66 -14.38
CA HIS A 29 7.35 13.09 -14.11
C HIS A 29 8.39 13.62 -13.11
N GLY A 30 9.39 12.83 -12.72
CA GLY A 30 10.49 13.28 -11.86
C GLY A 30 10.12 13.46 -10.39
N VAL A 31 9.04 12.83 -9.92
CA VAL A 31 8.72 12.80 -8.49
C VAL A 31 9.78 11.98 -7.75
N GLU A 32 10.38 12.54 -6.70
CA GLU A 32 11.52 11.89 -6.03
C GLU A 32 11.11 10.70 -5.13
N LYS A 33 9.98 10.82 -4.43
CA LYS A 33 9.54 9.85 -3.41
C LYS A 33 8.17 9.31 -3.77
N VAL A 34 8.22 8.47 -4.79
CA VAL A 34 7.06 7.89 -5.44
C VAL A 34 6.40 6.84 -4.56
N GLU A 35 5.08 6.87 -4.51
CA GLU A 35 4.26 5.85 -3.87
C GLU A 35 4.42 4.50 -4.58
N SER A 36 4.25 3.41 -3.85
CA SER A 36 4.14 2.09 -4.44
C SER A 36 2.73 1.80 -4.92
N VAL A 37 2.56 0.82 -5.80
CA VAL A 37 1.24 0.30 -6.21
C VAL A 37 0.43 -0.16 -4.98
N ALA A 38 1.10 -0.71 -3.96
CA ALA A 38 0.45 -1.07 -2.70
C ALA A 38 -0.09 0.15 -1.92
N ASP A 39 0.60 1.30 -1.95
CA ASP A 39 0.14 2.53 -1.27
C ASP A 39 -1.13 3.07 -1.94
N HIS A 40 -1.13 3.09 -3.28
CA HIS A 40 -2.28 3.45 -4.11
C HIS A 40 -3.50 2.57 -3.80
N MET A 41 -3.36 1.25 -3.89
CA MET A 41 -4.45 0.31 -3.59
C MET A 41 -4.95 0.42 -2.14
N TYR A 42 -4.05 0.72 -1.18
CA TYR A 42 -4.45 0.93 0.21
C TYR A 42 -5.38 2.13 0.36
N ARG A 43 -5.03 3.29 -0.20
CA ARG A 43 -5.86 4.48 -0.06
C ARG A 43 -7.20 4.33 -0.80
N MET A 44 -7.23 3.63 -1.94
CA MET A 44 -8.49 3.24 -2.60
C MET A 44 -9.37 2.32 -1.75
N ALA A 45 -8.79 1.34 -1.06
CA ALA A 45 -9.53 0.47 -0.15
C ALA A 45 -10.13 1.26 1.03
N VAL A 46 -9.39 2.25 1.55
CA VAL A 46 -9.90 3.19 2.56
C VAL A 46 -11.03 4.05 1.97
N MET A 47 -10.89 4.59 0.77
CA MET A 47 -11.95 5.36 0.11
C MET A 47 -13.25 4.55 -0.05
N SER A 48 -13.12 3.24 -0.35
CA SER A 48 -14.27 2.33 -0.48
C SER A 48 -15.09 2.22 0.81
N LEU A 49 -14.46 2.33 1.99
CA LEU A 49 -15.16 2.37 3.28
C LEU A 49 -16.00 3.66 3.46
N LEU A 50 -15.50 4.76 2.89
CA LEU A 50 -16.03 6.11 3.09
C LEU A 50 -17.17 6.45 2.14
N LEU A 51 -17.49 5.58 1.17
CA LEU A 51 -18.58 5.77 0.22
C LEU A 51 -19.91 5.98 0.95
N PRO A 52 -20.49 7.19 0.95
CA PRO A 52 -21.76 7.43 1.63
C PRO A 52 -22.88 6.75 0.84
N THR A 53 -23.95 6.34 1.52
CA THR A 53 -25.19 5.84 0.88
C THR A 53 -25.06 4.58 0.02
N VAL A 54 -23.87 3.99 -0.11
CA VAL A 54 -23.63 2.68 -0.75
C VAL A 54 -23.88 1.58 0.29
N ALA A 55 -24.54 0.50 -0.13
CA ALA A 55 -24.81 -0.66 0.74
C ALA A 55 -23.51 -1.32 1.20
N GLU A 56 -23.49 -1.88 2.41
CA GLU A 56 -22.25 -2.38 3.03
C GLU A 56 -21.62 -3.52 2.22
N GLU A 57 -22.45 -4.40 1.66
CA GLU A 57 -22.02 -5.47 0.76
C GLU A 57 -21.31 -4.94 -0.50
N SER A 58 -21.81 -3.84 -1.08
CA SER A 58 -21.19 -3.20 -2.24
C SER A 58 -19.90 -2.50 -1.85
N LYS A 59 -19.80 -1.92 -0.64
CA LYS A 59 -18.53 -1.35 -0.14
C LYS A 59 -17.46 -2.41 0.05
N VAL A 60 -17.82 -3.55 0.66
CA VAL A 60 -16.92 -4.69 0.83
C VAL A 60 -16.47 -5.21 -0.54
N ARG A 61 -17.37 -5.27 -1.53
CA ARG A 61 -17.01 -5.64 -2.91
C ARG A 61 -16.06 -4.62 -3.55
N CYS A 62 -16.33 -3.33 -3.42
CA CYS A 62 -15.45 -2.24 -3.90
C CYS A 62 -14.06 -2.33 -3.27
N MET A 63 -13.98 -2.58 -1.97
CA MET A 63 -12.71 -2.77 -1.27
C MET A 63 -11.94 -3.98 -1.81
N LYS A 64 -12.61 -5.11 -2.02
CA LYS A 64 -12.00 -6.31 -2.61
C LYS A 64 -11.47 -6.05 -4.02
N LEU A 65 -12.23 -5.33 -4.85
CA LEU A 65 -11.78 -4.91 -6.19
C LEU A 65 -10.55 -4.00 -6.09
N ALA A 66 -10.59 -2.98 -5.24
CA ALA A 66 -9.49 -2.03 -5.04
C ALA A 66 -8.18 -2.75 -4.64
N LEU A 67 -8.26 -3.76 -3.76
CA LEU A 67 -7.11 -4.54 -3.31
C LEU A 67 -6.53 -5.51 -4.36
N VAL A 68 -7.27 -5.79 -5.44
CA VAL A 68 -6.93 -6.81 -6.44
C VAL A 68 -6.61 -6.22 -7.82
N HIS A 69 -7.17 -5.07 -8.17
CA HIS A 69 -7.19 -4.60 -9.56
C HIS A 69 -5.79 -4.44 -10.19
N ASP A 70 -4.83 -3.89 -9.45
CA ASP A 70 -3.43 -3.71 -9.88
C ASP A 70 -2.50 -4.81 -9.33
N LEU A 71 -3.03 -5.92 -8.79
CA LEU A 71 -2.19 -6.99 -8.22
C LEU A 71 -1.28 -7.63 -9.28
N ALA A 72 -1.69 -7.64 -10.55
CA ALA A 72 -0.88 -8.13 -11.67
C ALA A 72 0.45 -7.38 -11.81
N GLU A 73 0.50 -6.11 -11.42
CA GLU A 73 1.67 -5.24 -11.51
C GLU A 73 2.79 -5.65 -10.55
N SER A 74 2.48 -6.49 -9.56
CA SER A 74 3.49 -7.16 -8.74
C SER A 74 4.39 -8.12 -9.53
N VAL A 75 3.95 -8.52 -10.73
CA VAL A 75 4.67 -9.40 -11.66
C VAL A 75 5.11 -8.64 -12.90
N VAL A 76 4.20 -7.90 -13.54
CA VAL A 76 4.46 -7.27 -14.85
C VAL A 76 5.02 -5.85 -14.75
N GLY A 77 5.04 -5.27 -13.55
CA GLY A 77 5.32 -3.84 -13.32
C GLY A 77 4.10 -2.95 -13.61
N ASP A 78 4.17 -1.68 -13.20
CA ASP A 78 3.16 -0.67 -13.54
C ASP A 78 3.39 -0.19 -14.98
N LEU A 79 2.67 -0.80 -15.92
CA LEU A 79 2.76 -0.51 -17.36
C LEU A 79 1.89 0.69 -17.72
N THR A 80 2.50 1.71 -18.31
CA THR A 80 1.87 2.97 -18.71
C THR A 80 1.71 3.10 -20.22
N GLU A 81 1.01 4.15 -20.66
CA GLU A 81 0.89 4.49 -22.08
C GLU A 81 2.25 4.87 -22.71
N PHE A 82 3.23 5.31 -21.90
CA PHE A 82 4.57 5.67 -22.36
C PHE A 82 5.43 4.46 -22.74
N ASP A 83 5.06 3.26 -22.27
CA ASP A 83 5.78 2.02 -22.60
C ASP A 83 5.54 1.54 -24.04
N GLY A 84 4.61 2.18 -24.78
CA GLY A 84 4.30 1.84 -26.16
C GLY A 84 3.67 0.46 -26.34
N ILE A 85 3.19 -0.15 -25.25
CA ILE A 85 2.54 -1.45 -25.26
C ILE A 85 1.05 -1.28 -25.62
N PRO A 86 0.55 -1.95 -26.66
CA PRO A 86 -0.87 -1.91 -26.99
C PRO A 86 -1.75 -2.37 -25.82
N LYS A 87 -2.92 -1.75 -25.65
CA LYS A 87 -3.85 -2.09 -24.56
C LYS A 87 -4.21 -3.59 -24.50
N SER A 88 -4.33 -4.25 -25.66
CA SER A 88 -4.58 -5.69 -25.75
C SER A 88 -3.41 -6.52 -25.21
N GLU A 89 -2.18 -6.11 -25.45
CA GLU A 89 -0.98 -6.79 -24.97
C GLU A 89 -0.76 -6.54 -23.47
N LYS A 90 -1.01 -5.31 -22.98
CA LYS A 90 -1.06 -5.02 -21.54
C LYS A 90 -2.03 -5.95 -20.83
N HIS A 91 -3.27 -6.00 -21.32
CA HIS A 91 -4.31 -6.85 -20.74
C HIS A 91 -3.96 -8.35 -20.79
N ARG A 92 -3.36 -8.83 -21.89
CA ARG A 92 -2.90 -10.22 -22.00
C ARG A 92 -1.85 -10.55 -20.92
N ARG A 93 -0.82 -9.70 -20.76
CA ARG A 93 0.24 -9.90 -19.76
C ARG A 93 -0.30 -9.87 -18.34
N GLU A 94 -1.16 -8.92 -18.02
CA GLU A 94 -1.79 -8.81 -16.69
C GLU A 94 -2.67 -10.02 -16.40
N SER A 95 -3.45 -10.46 -17.39
CA SER A 95 -4.30 -11.66 -17.24
C SER A 95 -3.48 -12.93 -17.04
N GLU A 96 -2.36 -13.10 -17.76
CA GLU A 96 -1.44 -14.23 -17.56
C GLU A 96 -0.77 -14.19 -16.18
N ALA A 97 -0.36 -13.01 -15.72
CA ALA A 97 0.16 -12.84 -14.38
C ALA A 97 -0.88 -13.19 -13.31
N MET A 98 -2.12 -12.73 -13.47
CA MET A 98 -3.19 -13.06 -12.52
C MET A 98 -3.58 -14.53 -12.53
N LEU A 99 -3.58 -15.18 -13.70
CA LEU A 99 -3.77 -16.63 -13.79
C LEU A 99 -2.67 -17.39 -13.03
N TYR A 100 -1.41 -16.98 -13.19
CA TYR A 100 -0.30 -17.55 -12.43
C TYR A 100 -0.49 -17.35 -10.93
N LEU A 101 -0.65 -16.10 -10.48
CA LEU A 101 -0.80 -15.76 -9.06
C LEU A 101 -1.94 -16.52 -8.40
N THR A 102 -3.10 -16.58 -9.06
CA THR A 102 -4.29 -17.25 -8.49
C THR A 102 -4.21 -18.77 -8.53
N SER A 103 -3.35 -19.34 -9.39
CA SER A 103 -3.08 -20.79 -9.40
C SER A 103 -2.30 -21.28 -8.17
N LEU A 104 -1.60 -20.38 -7.47
CA LEU A 104 -0.87 -20.68 -6.23
C LEU A 104 -1.80 -20.86 -5.01
N LEU A 105 -3.08 -20.50 -5.15
CA LEU A 105 -4.04 -20.44 -4.05
C LEU A 105 -5.01 -21.62 -4.07
N PRO A 106 -5.70 -21.90 -2.93
CA PRO A 106 -6.85 -22.78 -2.91
C PRO A 106 -7.85 -22.40 -4.00
N ALA A 107 -8.40 -23.40 -4.67
CA ALA A 107 -9.11 -23.19 -5.94
C ALA A 107 -10.33 -22.26 -5.83
N ASP A 108 -11.01 -22.23 -4.69
CA ASP A 108 -12.10 -21.30 -4.39
C ASP A 108 -11.60 -19.86 -4.22
N VAL A 109 -10.53 -19.65 -3.45
CA VAL A 109 -9.92 -18.33 -3.21
C VAL A 109 -9.32 -17.78 -4.51
N GLY A 110 -8.56 -18.60 -5.24
CA GLY A 110 -7.96 -18.21 -6.52
C GLY A 110 -9.02 -17.80 -7.54
N ARG A 111 -10.14 -18.55 -7.63
CA ARG A 111 -11.27 -18.18 -8.49
C ARG A 111 -11.93 -16.87 -8.09
N GLU A 112 -12.11 -16.60 -6.79
CA GLU A 112 -12.68 -15.33 -6.32
C GLU A 112 -11.80 -14.14 -6.74
N ILE A 113 -10.49 -14.22 -6.48
CA ILE A 113 -9.53 -13.15 -6.83
C ILE A 113 -9.47 -12.94 -8.34
N PHE A 114 -9.39 -14.02 -9.13
CA PHE A 114 -9.38 -13.91 -10.59
C PHE A 114 -10.69 -13.32 -11.12
N SER A 115 -11.83 -13.67 -10.51
CA SER A 115 -13.13 -13.08 -10.86
C SER A 115 -13.19 -11.59 -10.55
N LEU A 116 -12.63 -11.14 -9.42
CA LEU A 116 -12.56 -9.71 -9.06
C LEU A 116 -11.70 -8.93 -10.06
N PHE A 117 -10.54 -9.46 -10.43
CA PHE A 117 -9.68 -8.86 -11.46
C PHE A 117 -10.42 -8.69 -12.79
N ASN A 118 -11.09 -9.74 -13.27
CA ASN A 118 -11.87 -9.66 -14.51
C ASN A 118 -13.08 -8.72 -14.40
N GLU A 119 -13.78 -8.69 -13.26
CA GLU A 119 -14.89 -7.77 -13.01
C GLU A 119 -14.44 -6.31 -13.13
N TYR A 120 -13.29 -5.98 -12.54
CA TYR A 120 -12.67 -4.67 -12.70
C TYR A 120 -12.27 -4.41 -14.15
N ALA A 121 -11.60 -5.35 -14.83
CA ALA A 121 -11.16 -5.16 -16.21
C ALA A 121 -12.34 -4.94 -17.19
N ASP A 122 -13.45 -5.66 -16.98
CA ASP A 122 -14.64 -5.62 -17.83
C ASP A 122 -15.48 -4.34 -17.67
N GLN A 123 -15.43 -3.68 -16.50
CA GLN A 123 -16.17 -2.45 -16.21
C GLN A 123 -17.69 -2.56 -16.47
N LYS A 124 -18.29 -3.72 -16.18
CA LYS A 124 -19.73 -4.00 -16.42
C LYS A 124 -20.62 -3.85 -15.18
N THR A 125 -20.03 -3.82 -13.99
CA THR A 125 -20.75 -3.69 -12.70
C THR A 125 -20.64 -2.28 -12.15
N ASN A 126 -21.59 -1.89 -11.29
CA ASN A 126 -21.57 -0.60 -10.60
C ASN A 126 -20.32 -0.48 -9.71
N GLU A 127 -19.95 -1.56 -9.01
CA GLU A 127 -18.79 -1.64 -8.14
C GLU A 127 -17.49 -1.42 -8.93
N ALA A 128 -17.27 -2.17 -10.02
CA ALA A 128 -16.13 -1.95 -10.91
C ALA A 128 -16.03 -0.52 -11.46
N THR A 129 -17.17 0.08 -11.84
CA THR A 129 -17.22 1.47 -12.32
C THR A 129 -16.84 2.44 -11.22
N LEU A 130 -17.38 2.24 -10.02
CA LEU A 130 -17.09 3.08 -8.86
C LEU A 130 -15.62 2.97 -8.45
N VAL A 131 -15.05 1.76 -8.45
CA VAL A 131 -13.62 1.56 -8.13
C VAL A 131 -12.72 2.17 -9.21
N LYS A 132 -13.15 2.21 -10.47
CA LYS A 132 -12.40 2.93 -11.51
C LYS A 132 -12.39 4.43 -11.27
N ASP A 133 -13.50 5.00 -10.82
CA ASP A 133 -13.55 6.40 -10.40
C ASP A 133 -12.65 6.66 -9.18
N LEU A 134 -12.59 5.72 -8.22
CA LEU A 134 -11.69 5.82 -7.07
C LEU A 134 -10.22 5.77 -7.47
N ASP A 135 -9.83 4.89 -8.40
CA ASP A 135 -8.46 4.82 -8.96
C ASP A 135 -8.05 6.18 -9.56
N ILE A 136 -8.92 6.74 -10.43
CA ILE A 136 -8.67 8.06 -11.02
C ILE A 136 -8.60 9.14 -9.94
N PHE A 137 -9.53 9.15 -8.98
CA PHE A 137 -9.56 10.15 -7.93
C PHE A 137 -8.33 10.08 -7.02
N ASP A 138 -7.88 8.87 -6.67
CA ASP A 138 -6.67 8.65 -5.88
C ASP A 138 -5.43 9.21 -6.59
N MET A 139 -5.28 8.93 -7.88
CA MET A 139 -4.22 9.48 -8.71
C MET A 139 -4.24 11.03 -8.72
N LEU A 140 -5.42 11.64 -8.89
CA LEU A 140 -5.55 13.11 -8.88
C LEU A 140 -5.26 13.72 -7.51
N LEU A 141 -5.70 13.06 -6.44
CA LEU A 141 -5.39 13.46 -5.07
C LEU A 141 -3.88 13.38 -4.81
N GLN A 142 -3.23 12.31 -5.25
CA GLN A 142 -1.79 12.15 -5.14
C GLN A 142 -1.02 13.21 -5.92
N ALA A 143 -1.48 13.55 -7.13
CA ALA A 143 -0.88 14.62 -7.93
C ALA A 143 -0.92 15.96 -7.17
N HIS A 144 -2.07 16.29 -6.56
CA HIS A 144 -2.18 17.48 -5.71
C HIS A 144 -1.18 17.45 -4.53
N GLU A 145 -1.04 16.32 -3.86
CA GLU A 145 -0.10 16.16 -2.75
C GLU A 145 1.36 16.32 -3.19
N TYR A 146 1.74 15.76 -4.34
CA TYR A 146 3.11 15.91 -4.88
C TYR A 146 3.42 17.34 -5.31
N GLU A 147 2.50 18.04 -5.96
CA GLU A 147 2.61 19.47 -6.27
C GLU A 147 2.88 20.30 -4.99
N LYS A 148 2.22 19.96 -3.89
CA LYS A 148 2.46 20.63 -2.60
C LYS A 148 3.80 20.26 -1.99
N LEU A 149 4.18 18.98 -1.98
CA LEU A 149 5.44 18.52 -1.40
C LEU A 149 6.66 19.09 -2.12
N GLN A 150 6.60 19.24 -3.44
CA GLN A 150 7.70 19.80 -4.24
C GLN A 150 7.62 21.32 -4.41
N CYS A 151 6.60 21.97 -3.84
CA CYS A 151 6.39 23.42 -3.91
C CYS A 151 6.32 23.96 -5.36
N ASP A 152 5.87 23.13 -6.29
CA ASP A 152 5.65 23.46 -7.69
C ASP A 152 4.18 23.19 -8.02
N ASN A 153 3.35 24.23 -8.02
CA ASN A 153 1.92 24.06 -8.32
C ASN A 153 1.75 24.02 -9.83
N GLY A 154 1.24 22.90 -10.36
CA GLY A 154 0.87 22.76 -11.77
C GLY A 154 1.77 21.85 -12.59
N PHE A 155 2.89 21.36 -12.08
CA PHE A 155 3.76 20.45 -12.85
C PHE A 155 3.11 19.10 -13.16
N LEU A 156 2.03 18.73 -12.45
CA LEU A 156 1.22 17.53 -12.69
C LEU A 156 -0.17 17.86 -13.25
N GLU A 157 -0.36 19.05 -13.84
CA GLU A 157 -1.63 19.50 -14.43
C GLU A 157 -2.14 18.54 -15.52
N ASP A 158 -1.24 17.86 -16.23
CA ASP A 158 -1.62 16.92 -17.29
C ASP A 158 -2.41 15.72 -16.76
N PHE A 159 -2.20 15.30 -15.51
CA PHE A 159 -3.02 14.27 -14.86
C PHE A 159 -4.46 14.77 -14.69
N PHE A 160 -4.64 16.01 -14.23
CA PHE A 160 -5.96 16.62 -14.07
C PHE A 160 -6.67 16.76 -15.41
N LYS A 161 -6.01 17.31 -16.42
CA LYS A 161 -6.60 17.51 -17.75
C LYS A 161 -6.98 16.21 -18.44
N SER A 162 -6.15 15.17 -18.32
CA SER A 162 -6.36 13.91 -19.02
C SER A 162 -7.41 13.00 -18.37
N SER A 163 -7.76 13.23 -17.10
CA SER A 163 -8.51 12.23 -16.31
C SER A 163 -9.72 12.75 -15.55
N SER A 164 -9.86 14.05 -15.29
CA SER A 164 -11.00 14.60 -14.54
C SER A 164 -12.35 14.24 -15.16
N ASP A 165 -12.47 14.36 -16.50
CA ASP A 165 -13.72 14.09 -17.23
C ASP A 165 -14.06 12.59 -17.35
N LYS A 166 -13.16 11.70 -16.90
CA LYS A 166 -13.38 10.26 -16.93
C LYS A 166 -14.16 9.75 -15.72
N ILE A 167 -14.30 10.56 -14.65
CA ILE A 167 -15.03 10.21 -13.43
C ILE A 167 -16.55 10.28 -13.68
N LYS A 168 -17.25 9.17 -13.47
CA LYS A 168 -18.66 9.00 -13.88
C LYS A 168 -19.68 9.14 -12.75
N THR A 169 -19.34 8.71 -11.55
CA THR A 169 -20.25 8.57 -10.43
C THR A 169 -20.41 9.87 -9.66
N ASP A 170 -21.66 10.22 -9.33
CA ASP A 170 -22.00 11.47 -8.65
C ASP A 170 -21.24 11.68 -7.34
N ILE A 171 -20.98 10.60 -6.59
CA ILE A 171 -20.26 10.64 -5.31
C ILE A 171 -18.82 11.11 -5.53
N VAL A 172 -18.11 10.49 -6.47
CA VAL A 172 -16.70 10.79 -6.70
C VAL A 172 -16.54 12.12 -7.44
N GLN A 173 -17.48 12.51 -8.31
CA GLN A 173 -17.51 13.85 -8.90
C GLN A 173 -17.61 14.96 -7.83
N LYS A 174 -18.39 14.74 -6.76
CA LYS A 174 -18.46 15.69 -5.63
C LYS A 174 -17.12 15.79 -4.90
N TRP A 175 -16.41 14.68 -4.71
CA TRP A 175 -15.06 14.69 -4.11
C TRP A 175 -14.06 15.39 -5.02
N LEU A 176 -14.07 15.11 -6.33
CA LEU A 176 -13.22 15.78 -7.31
C LEU A 176 -13.43 17.29 -7.30
N LYS A 177 -14.68 17.76 -7.24
CA LYS A 177 -14.98 19.20 -7.12
C LYS A 177 -14.32 19.83 -5.89
N GLN A 178 -14.41 19.17 -4.73
CA GLN A 178 -13.76 19.64 -3.51
C GLN A 178 -12.24 19.66 -3.62
N LEU A 179 -11.64 18.65 -4.27
CA LEU A 179 -10.21 18.62 -4.54
C LEU A 179 -9.76 19.78 -5.45
N ILE A 180 -10.49 20.06 -6.53
CA ILE A 180 -10.20 21.18 -7.44
C ILE A 180 -10.30 22.53 -6.71
N GLU A 181 -11.33 22.71 -5.87
CA GLU A 181 -11.47 23.91 -5.03
C GLU A 181 -10.31 24.03 -4.01
N CYS A 182 -9.91 22.93 -3.38
CA CYS A 182 -8.76 22.89 -2.47
C CYS A 182 -7.47 23.28 -3.18
N ARG A 183 -7.21 22.67 -4.35
CA ARG A 183 -6.05 22.93 -5.20
C ARG A 183 -5.97 24.39 -5.63
N SER A 184 -7.09 24.97 -6.06
CA SER A 184 -7.17 26.36 -6.53
C SER A 184 -7.04 27.39 -5.40
N SER A 185 -7.54 27.07 -4.20
CA SER A 185 -7.50 27.98 -3.05
C SER A 185 -6.16 28.01 -2.31
N GLY A 186 -5.22 27.12 -2.67
CA GLY A 186 -3.93 26.99 -1.99
C GLY A 186 -4.05 26.52 -0.53
N LYS A 187 -5.23 26.05 -0.10
CA LYS A 187 -5.43 25.49 1.25
C LYS A 187 -4.47 24.33 1.45
N GLN A 188 -3.67 24.41 2.52
CA GLN A 188 -2.77 23.34 2.90
C GLN A 188 -3.45 22.39 3.88
N TYR A 189 -3.17 21.09 3.73
CA TYR A 189 -3.42 20.13 4.79
C TYR A 189 -2.59 20.55 6.01
N LYS A 190 -3.28 20.95 7.08
CA LYS A 190 -2.63 21.23 8.36
C LYS A 190 -2.71 19.96 9.18
N LEU A 191 -1.54 19.46 9.60
CA LEU A 191 -1.47 18.53 10.72
C LEU A 191 -2.25 19.13 11.90
N PRO A 192 -2.92 18.31 12.74
CA PRO A 192 -3.61 18.79 13.93
C PRO A 192 -2.70 19.74 14.74
N SER A 193 -3.21 20.78 15.38
CA SER A 193 -2.35 21.67 16.19
C SER A 193 -1.84 21.00 17.46
N ASP A 194 -2.44 19.88 17.86
CA ASP A 194 -2.05 19.12 19.04
C ASP A 194 -0.67 18.48 18.86
N SER A 195 0.32 18.97 19.61
CA SER A 195 1.69 18.46 19.59
C SER A 195 1.79 17.00 19.98
N ASN A 196 0.88 16.48 20.81
CA ASN A 196 0.90 15.09 21.28
C ASN A 196 0.42 14.09 20.22
N LEU A 197 -0.40 14.54 19.25
CA LEU A 197 -0.82 13.73 18.11
C LEU A 197 0.24 13.68 17.00
N ASN A 198 1.13 14.68 16.94
CA ASN A 198 2.11 14.83 15.86
C ASN A 198 3.54 14.43 16.24
N THR A 199 3.81 14.13 17.50
CA THR A 199 5.17 13.90 18.00
C THR A 199 5.87 12.76 17.30
N MET A 200 5.18 11.70 16.83
CA MET A 200 5.85 10.64 16.07
C MET A 200 6.08 10.96 14.58
N LEU A 201 5.13 11.60 13.89
CA LEU A 201 5.28 11.93 12.46
C LEU A 201 6.30 13.05 12.22
N LYS A 202 6.36 14.06 13.12
CA LYS A 202 7.34 15.16 13.09
C LYS A 202 8.77 14.77 13.44
N HIS A 203 9.02 13.58 13.98
CA HIS A 203 10.39 13.15 14.33
C HIS A 203 10.97 12.14 13.34
N VAL A 204 10.14 11.53 12.50
CA VAL A 204 10.57 10.47 11.57
C VAL A 204 10.45 10.91 10.12
N LEU A 205 9.45 11.72 9.78
CA LEU A 205 9.07 11.98 8.39
C LEU A 205 9.07 13.44 7.98
N TYR A 206 8.87 14.40 8.88
CA TYR A 206 8.79 15.83 8.53
C TYR A 206 9.51 16.73 9.54
N ASP A 207 10.11 17.86 9.14
CA ASP A 207 10.74 18.81 10.06
C ASP A 207 9.73 19.76 10.70
N GLU A 208 10.21 20.67 11.56
CA GLU A 208 9.38 21.67 12.23
C GLU A 208 8.71 22.65 11.26
N GLN A 209 9.24 22.77 10.03
CA GLN A 209 8.70 23.58 8.95
C GLN A 209 7.74 22.79 8.04
N GLY A 210 7.56 21.49 8.27
CA GLY A 210 6.69 20.62 7.48
C GLY A 210 7.36 20.03 6.23
N THR A 211 8.68 20.10 6.12
CA THR A 211 9.45 19.51 5.01
C THR A 211 9.68 18.03 5.24
N PHE A 212 9.46 17.18 4.23
CA PHE A 212 9.60 15.72 4.38
C PHE A 212 11.08 15.30 4.56
N LEU A 213 11.43 14.86 5.77
CA LEU A 213 12.77 14.52 6.26
C LEU A 213 13.33 13.17 5.80
N TYR A 214 12.57 12.31 5.09
CA TYR A 214 13.05 10.96 4.74
C TYR A 214 14.21 11.01 3.73
N LYS A 215 15.42 11.31 4.18
CA LYS A 215 16.67 10.93 3.53
C LYS A 215 16.91 9.48 3.93
N PHE A 216 17.13 8.60 2.96
CA PHE A 216 17.55 7.22 3.22
C PHE A 216 18.59 7.20 4.35
N PRO A 217 18.50 6.24 5.29
CA PRO A 217 19.34 6.28 6.47
C PRO A 217 20.82 6.25 6.09
N SER A 218 21.52 7.33 6.42
CA SER A 218 22.92 7.24 6.81
C SER A 218 23.06 6.19 7.93
N SER A 219 24.27 5.67 8.10
CA SER A 219 24.69 4.71 9.12
C SER A 219 24.08 4.92 10.54
N GLU A 220 23.68 6.15 10.88
CA GLU A 220 23.12 6.53 12.18
C GLU A 220 21.79 5.86 12.57
N LEU A 221 20.83 5.68 11.64
CA LEU A 221 19.56 5.02 11.99
C LEU A 221 19.74 3.51 12.19
N ARG A 222 20.69 2.91 11.46
CA ARG A 222 21.11 1.51 11.65
C ARG A 222 21.79 1.33 13.01
N GLU A 223 22.63 2.28 13.43
CA GLU A 223 23.19 2.30 14.78
C GLU A 223 22.13 2.47 15.87
N LYS A 224 21.13 3.35 15.69
CA LYS A 224 20.03 3.51 16.65
C LYS A 224 19.20 2.23 16.81
N SER A 225 18.90 1.54 15.70
CA SER A 225 18.22 0.23 15.73
C SER A 225 19.06 -0.82 16.48
N ASN A 226 20.36 -0.90 16.18
CA ASN A 226 21.28 -1.83 16.84
C ASN A 226 21.43 -1.55 18.35
N ARG A 227 21.48 -0.27 18.77
CA ARG A 227 21.50 0.11 20.19
C ARG A 227 20.20 -0.26 20.90
N PHE A 228 19.05 -0.11 20.24
CA PHE A 228 17.75 -0.49 20.80
C PHE A 228 17.65 -2.01 21.02
N ILE A 229 18.12 -2.82 20.06
CA ILE A 229 18.18 -4.28 20.17
C ILE A 229 19.20 -4.70 21.26
N SER A 230 20.35 -4.04 21.33
CA SER A 230 21.37 -4.28 22.36
C SER A 230 20.87 -3.94 23.77
N ASN A 231 20.05 -2.90 23.93
CA ASN A 231 19.49 -2.53 25.22
C ASN A 231 18.38 -3.49 25.67
N LYS A 232 17.51 -3.95 24.75
CA LYS A 232 16.52 -5.00 25.07
C LYS A 232 17.16 -6.35 25.44
N THR A 233 18.27 -6.70 24.80
CA THR A 233 19.02 -7.93 25.16
C THR A 233 19.74 -7.79 26.50
N LYS A 234 20.17 -6.58 26.89
CA LYS A 234 20.69 -6.29 28.24
C LYS A 234 19.60 -6.31 29.31
N ASP A 235 18.42 -5.78 29.03
CA ASP A 235 17.28 -5.80 29.96
C ASP A 235 16.69 -7.21 30.13
N ASN A 236 16.68 -8.03 29.09
CA ASN A 236 16.30 -9.44 29.21
C ASN A 236 17.36 -10.28 29.95
N ASN A 237 18.64 -9.89 29.88
CA ASN A 237 19.71 -10.55 30.65
C ASN A 237 19.77 -10.09 32.12
N SER A 238 19.21 -8.93 32.49
CA SER A 238 19.11 -8.50 33.90
C SER A 238 17.92 -9.13 34.63
N LEU A 239 16.89 -9.59 33.89
CA LEU A 239 15.78 -10.41 34.40
C LEU A 239 16.11 -11.90 34.52
N LEU A 240 17.29 -12.34 34.07
CA LEU A 240 17.74 -13.75 34.07
C LEU A 240 18.86 -14.04 35.09
N THR A 241 19.17 -13.12 36.00
CA THR A 241 20.11 -13.36 37.11
C THR A 241 19.35 -13.12 38.41
N THR A 242 18.73 -14.11 39.02
CA THR A 242 19.45 -15.03 39.93
C THR A 242 18.80 -16.41 40.11
N ASP A 243 17.61 -16.70 39.56
CA ASP A 243 16.88 -17.95 39.84
C ASP A 243 16.96 -19.04 38.75
N THR A 244 17.37 -18.70 37.52
CA THR A 244 17.35 -19.67 36.40
C THR A 244 18.57 -20.60 36.38
N ASN A 245 19.71 -20.20 36.96
CA ASN A 245 20.89 -21.06 37.04
C ASN A 245 20.73 -22.20 38.06
N GLU A 246 19.94 -22.02 39.11
CA GLU A 246 19.66 -23.08 40.09
C GLU A 246 18.64 -24.09 39.52
N LEU A 247 17.64 -23.61 38.78
CA LEU A 247 16.67 -24.44 38.05
C LEU A 247 17.31 -25.25 36.91
N LEU A 248 18.22 -24.67 36.12
CA LEU A 248 18.94 -25.40 35.06
C LEU A 248 19.92 -26.42 35.63
N THR A 249 20.58 -26.13 36.76
CA THR A 249 21.50 -27.09 37.40
C THR A 249 20.73 -28.29 37.97
N ASN A 250 19.52 -28.08 38.50
CA ASN A 250 18.66 -29.15 38.99
C ASN A 250 18.02 -29.98 37.85
N LEU A 251 17.68 -29.36 36.72
CA LEU A 251 17.20 -30.08 35.53
C LEU A 251 18.28 -30.99 34.93
N VAL A 252 19.53 -30.52 34.85
CA VAL A 252 20.65 -31.30 34.31
C VAL A 252 21.07 -32.46 35.24
N LYS A 253 20.88 -32.32 36.56
CA LYS A 253 21.09 -33.43 37.52
C LYS A 253 19.96 -34.46 37.50
N GLY A 254 18.72 -34.05 37.23
CA GLY A 254 17.56 -34.97 37.14
C GLY A 254 17.57 -35.88 35.92
N ILE A 255 18.18 -35.46 34.80
CA ILE A 255 18.19 -36.24 33.54
C ILE A 255 19.21 -37.39 33.56
N LYS A 256 20.18 -37.42 34.49
CA LYS A 256 21.17 -38.50 34.60
C LYS A 256 20.71 -39.75 35.36
N HIS A 257 19.49 -39.79 35.90
CA HIS A 257 19.00 -40.94 36.69
C HIS A 257 17.79 -41.69 36.10
N GLN A 258 17.43 -41.48 34.84
CA GLN A 258 16.33 -42.24 34.18
C GLN A 258 16.75 -43.10 32.99
N HIS A 259 18.05 -43.42 32.86
CA HIS A 259 18.50 -44.51 32.01
C HIS A 259 19.37 -45.49 32.79
N HIS A 260 18.69 -46.34 33.57
CA HIS A 260 19.08 -47.72 33.84
C HIS A 260 17.81 -48.56 34.03
#